data_AF-A0A2E9VV04-F1
#
_entry.id   AF-A0A2E9VV04-F1
#
_cell.length_a   1.000
_cell.length_b   1.000
_cell.length_c   1.000
_cell.angle_alpha   90.00
_cell.angle_beta   90.00
_cell.angle_gamma   90.00
#
_symmetry.space_group_name_H-M   'P 1'
#
loop_
_entity.id
_entity.type
_entity.pdbx_description
1 polymer ?
#
loop_
_entity_poly.entity_id
_entity_poly.type
_entity_poly.pdbx_seq_one_letter_code
_entity_poly.pdbx_strand_id
1 'polypeptide(L)' 'LNSINYQGPLSIEWEDSGMDRDHGAREACQFVKNVDFAPSSVAFDAAFEKP' A
#
# COMPACT_ATOMS: atom_id res chain seq x y z
N LEU A 1 3.00 5.21 6.24
CA LEU A 1 3.76 4.07 6.84
C LEU A 1 5.23 4.10 6.43
N ASN A 2 5.53 4.31 5.15
CA ASN A 2 6.91 4.51 4.67
C ASN A 2 7.70 5.61 5.43
N SER A 3 7.10 6.77 5.69
CA SER A 3 7.76 7.89 6.39
C SER A 3 8.18 7.59 7.83
N ILE A 4 7.52 6.63 8.49
CA ILE A 4 7.79 6.22 9.87
C ILE A 4 8.50 4.86 9.95
N ASN A 5 8.88 4.29 8.80
CA ASN A 5 9.51 2.97 8.70
C ASN A 5 8.74 1.87 9.43
N TYR A 6 7.42 1.79 9.19
CA TYR A 6 6.61 0.72 9.76
C TYR A 6 6.85 -0.60 9.03
N GLN A 7 7.28 -1.62 9.79
CA GLN A 7 7.67 -2.94 9.25
C GLN A 7 6.68 -4.07 9.58
N GLY A 8 5.55 -3.75 10.21
CA GLY A 8 4.53 -4.74 10.54
C GLY A 8 3.63 -5.09 9.34
N PRO A 9 2.79 -6.13 9.46
CA PRO A 9 1.82 -6.47 8.42
C PRO A 9 0.69 -5.44 8.35
N LEU A 10 0.14 -5.22 7.15
CA LEU A 10 -1.10 -4.47 6.96
C LEU A 10 -2.29 -5.41 7.10
N SER A 11 -3.06 -5.24 8.16
CA SER A 11 -4.35 -5.91 8.33
C SER A 11 -5.46 -5.13 7.63
N ILE A 12 -6.47 -5.84 7.15
CA ILE A 12 -7.65 -5.25 6.50
C ILE A 12 -8.87 -5.70 7.29
N GLU A 13 -9.64 -4.71 7.75
CA GLU A 13 -10.99 -4.91 8.25
C GLU A 13 -11.95 -4.52 7.14
N TRP A 14 -12.86 -5.43 6.78
CA TRP A 14 -13.79 -5.26 5.67
C TRP A 14 -15.21 -5.52 6.16
N GLU A 15 -16.14 -4.67 5.74
CA GLU A 15 -17.56 -4.79 6.06
C GLU A 15 -18.43 -4.26 4.92
N ASP A 16 -19.23 -5.14 4.34
CA ASP A 16 -20.39 -4.79 3.52
C ASP A 16 -21.44 -5.90 3.66
N SER A 17 -22.61 -5.57 4.19
CA SER A 17 -23.69 -6.53 4.42
C SER A 17 -24.40 -6.99 3.15
N GLY A 18 -24.23 -6.27 2.04
CA GLY A 18 -24.83 -6.57 0.74
C GLY A 18 -23.90 -7.34 -0.21
N MET A 19 -22.65 -7.60 0.18
CA MET A 19 -21.63 -8.20 -0.69
C MET A 19 -21.20 -9.59 -0.19
N ASP A 20 -20.80 -10.47 -1.11
CA ASP A 20 -20.16 -11.73 -0.73
C ASP A 20 -18.85 -11.47 0.01
N ARG A 21 -18.68 -12.14 1.16
CA ARG A 21 -17.55 -11.91 2.07
C ARG A 21 -16.20 -12.18 1.40
N ASP A 22 -16.08 -13.29 0.68
CA ASP A 22 -14.80 -13.70 0.09
C ASP A 22 -14.46 -12.83 -1.12
N HIS A 23 -15.46 -12.42 -1.88
CA HIS A 23 -15.31 -11.43 -2.94
C HIS A 23 -14.77 -10.10 -2.39
N GLY A 24 -15.45 -9.53 -1.39
CA GLY A 24 -15.05 -8.26 -0.79
C GLY A 24 -13.68 -8.30 -0.13
N ALA A 25 -13.38 -9.37 0.61
CA ALA A 25 -12.07 -9.56 1.23
C ALA A 25 -10.93 -9.63 0.19
N ARG A 26 -11.15 -10.29 -0.95
CA ARG A 26 -10.15 -10.37 -2.04
C ARG A 26 -9.98 -9.04 -2.73
N GLU A 27 -11.06 -8.35 -3.05
CA GLU A 27 -11.02 -7.03 -3.70
C GLU A 27 -10.28 -6.02 -2.82
N ALA A 28 -10.63 -5.93 -1.53
CA ALA A 28 -9.96 -5.04 -0.59
C ALA A 28 -8.47 -5.39 -0.42
N CYS A 29 -8.14 -6.68 -0.33
CA CYS A 29 -6.74 -7.13 -0.30
C CYS A 29 -5.96 -6.69 -1.54
N GLN A 30 -6.55 -6.83 -2.73
CA GLN A 30 -5.92 -6.41 -3.97
C GLN A 30 -5.76 -4.89 -4.05
N PHE A 31 -6.77 -4.13 -3.62
CA PHE A 31 -6.71 -2.67 -3.57
C PHE A 31 -5.54 -2.20 -2.69
N VAL A 32 -5.43 -2.71 -1.47
CA VAL A 32 -4.34 -2.33 -0.55
C VAL A 32 -2.98 -2.70 -1.12
N LYS A 33 -2.83 -3.90 -1.72
CA LYS A 33 -1.58 -4.30 -2.40
C LYS A 33 -1.17 -3.38 -3.54
N ASN A 34 -2.12 -2.81 -4.28
CA ASN A 34 -1.82 -1.91 -5.38
C ASN A 34 -1.27 -0.55 -4.92
N VAL A 35 -1.55 -0.14 -3.67
CA VAL A 35 -1.08 1.11 -3.08
C VAL A 35 0.03 0.92 -2.05
N ASP A 36 0.36 -0.33 -1.70
CA ASP A 36 1.48 -0.69 -0.85
C ASP A 36 2.77 -0.82 -1.67
N PHE A 37 3.42 0.32 -1.90
CA PHE A 37 4.66 0.42 -2.67
C PHE A 37 5.85 0.83 -1.80
N ALA A 38 7.03 0.36 -2.20
CA ALA A 38 8.28 0.75 -1.57
C ALA A 38 8.57 2.25 -1.79
N PRO A 39 9.11 2.97 -0.80
CA PRO A 39 9.55 4.34 -1.00
C PRO A 39 10.72 4.41 -1.99
N SER A 40 10.88 5.56 -2.67
CA SER A 40 12.04 5.81 -3.51
C SER A 40 13.33 5.79 -2.70
N SER A 41 14.39 5.18 -3.24
CA SER A 41 15.75 5.25 -2.68
C SER A 41 16.54 6.47 -3.16
N VAL A 42 15.94 7.30 -4.02
CA VAL A 42 16.57 8.49 -4.61
C VAL A 42 15.80 9.72 -4.16
N ALA A 43 16.53 10.70 -3.61
CA ALA A 43 15.98 12.02 -3.31
C ALA A 43 15.63 12.74 -4.62
N PHE A 44 14.51 13.48 -4.63
CA PHE A 44 13.99 14.10 -5.85
C PHE A 44 15.04 14.96 -6.56
N ASP A 45 15.68 15.89 -5.83
CA ASP A 45 16.68 16.80 -6.42
C ASP A 45 17.92 16.05 -6.94
N ALA A 46 18.37 15.03 -6.20
CA ALA A 46 19.50 14.18 -6.59
C ALA A 46 19.25 13.43 -7.91
N ALA A 47 17.99 13.19 -8.30
CA ALA A 47 17.67 12.56 -9.58
C ALA A 47 17.94 13.48 -10.79
N PHE A 48 18.13 14.80 -10.58
CA PHE A 48 18.32 15.80 -11.63
C PHE A 48 19.69 16.49 -11.57
N GLU A 49 20.52 16.21 -10.58
CA GLU A 49 21.89 16.69 -10.54
C GLU A 49 22.68 16.06 -11.71
N LYS A 50 23.33 16.90 -12.52
CA LYS A 50 24.22 16.44 -13.59
C LYS A 50 25.49 15.84 -12.99
N PRO A 51 26.04 14.77 -13.58
CA PRO A 51 27.30 14.17 -13.12
C PRO A 51 28.48 15.14 -13.18
#